data_AF-A0A353YB37-F1
#
_entry.id   AF-A0A353YB37-F1
#
_cell.length_a   1.000
_cell.length_b   1.000
_cell.length_c   1.000
_cell.angle_alpha   90.00
_cell.angle_beta   90.00
_cell.angle_gamma   90.00
#
_symmetry.space_group_name_H-M   'P 1'
#
loop_
_entity.id
_entity.type
_entity.pdbx_description
1 polymer ?
#
loop_
_entity_poly.entity_id
_entity_poly.type
_entity_poly.pdbx_seq_one_letter_code
_entity_poly.pdbx_strand_id
1 'polypeptide(L)'
;DAGHIVPPTGAKGLNLAATDVKYLFNGLVEYYQDKSEAGIDRYSELALKRIWRAERFSWWFTTLMHRFPENGEIGQKLQEAELDYIIHSEAGSRSVAENYVGLPLDFGS
;
A
#
# COMPACT_ATOMS: atom_id res chain seq x y z
N ASP A 1 0.68 -13.03 -3.88
CA ASP A 1 0.39 -13.96 -2.78
C ASP A 1 1.51 -14.86 -2.28
N ALA A 2 2.73 -14.83 -2.82
CA ALA A 2 3.86 -15.48 -2.13
C ALA A 2 4.56 -14.57 -1.09
N GLY A 3 4.44 -13.24 -1.21
CA GLY A 3 5.14 -12.26 -0.36
C GLY A 3 4.25 -11.33 0.47
N HIS A 4 2.94 -11.31 0.24
CA HIS A 4 1.93 -10.55 1.01
C HIS A 4 0.52 -11.03 0.64
N ILE A 5 -0.43 -10.80 1.56
CA ILE A 5 -1.87 -10.99 1.40
C ILE A 5 -2.53 -9.71 1.93
N VAL A 6 -3.16 -8.94 1.04
CA VAL A 6 -3.91 -7.74 1.40
C VAL A 6 -5.41 -8.03 1.47
N PRO A 7 -6.17 -7.40 2.38
CA PRO A 7 -7.63 -7.42 2.31
C PRO A 7 -8.11 -6.90 0.94
N PRO A 8 -9.08 -7.57 0.27
CA PRO A 8 -9.50 -7.21 -1.08
C PRO A 8 -10.09 -5.80 -1.19
N THR A 9 -10.50 -5.21 -0.06
CA THR A 9 -11.00 -3.83 0.07
C THR A 9 -10.05 -2.77 -0.47
N GLY A 10 -8.74 -2.97 -0.32
CA GLY A 10 -7.74 -2.05 -0.87
C GLY A 10 -7.51 -2.20 -2.37
N ALA A 11 -7.99 -3.30 -2.98
CA ALA A 11 -7.71 -3.70 -4.37
C ALA A 11 -6.21 -3.65 -4.74
N LYS A 12 -5.32 -3.95 -3.79
CA LYS A 12 -3.86 -3.77 -3.94
C LYS A 12 -3.07 -5.01 -4.35
N GLY A 13 -3.63 -6.21 -4.23
CA GLY A 13 -2.87 -7.45 -4.39
C GLY A 13 -2.14 -7.57 -5.75
N LEU A 14 -2.85 -7.33 -6.86
CA LEU A 14 -2.27 -7.41 -8.20
C LEU A 14 -1.26 -6.27 -8.47
N ASN A 15 -1.57 -5.06 -8.01
CA ASN A 15 -0.70 -3.89 -8.20
C ASN A 15 0.60 -3.97 -7.39
N LEU A 16 0.58 -4.66 -6.25
CA LEU A 16 1.79 -4.96 -5.49
C LEU A 16 2.62 -6.04 -6.18
N ALA A 17 2.00 -7.14 -6.60
CA ALA A 17 2.69 -8.22 -7.30
C ALA A 17 3.39 -7.74 -8.59
N ALA A 18 2.74 -6.88 -9.39
CA ALA A 18 3.33 -6.34 -10.62
C ALA A 18 4.60 -5.51 -10.34
N THR A 19 4.65 -4.82 -9.21
CA THR A 19 5.82 -4.01 -8.83
C THR A 19 6.94 -4.84 -8.22
N ASP A 20 6.63 -5.85 -7.41
CA ASP A 20 7.64 -6.78 -6.91
C ASP A 20 8.37 -7.46 -8.07
N VAL A 21 7.63 -7.89 -9.10
CA VAL A 21 8.21 -8.44 -10.34
C VAL A 21 9.13 -7.42 -11.02
N LYS A 22 8.76 -6.13 -11.05
CA LYS A 22 9.59 -5.08 -11.66
C LYS A 22 10.90 -4.86 -10.88
N TYR A 23 10.85 -4.80 -9.54
CA TYR A 23 12.07 -4.65 -8.74
C TYR A 23 12.98 -5.86 -8.88
N LEU A 24 12.43 -7.07 -8.82
CA LEU A 24 13.20 -8.30 -8.98
C LEU A 24 13.79 -8.41 -10.39
N PHE A 25 13.02 -8.08 -11.43
CA PHE A 25 13.51 -8.05 -12.81
C PHE A 25 14.72 -7.12 -12.96
N ASN A 26 14.65 -5.90 -12.42
CA ASN A 26 15.75 -4.96 -12.49
C ASN A 26 17.00 -5.49 -11.75
N GLY A 27 16.83 -6.08 -10.56
CA GLY A 27 17.94 -6.70 -9.82
C GLY A 27 18.58 -7.88 -10.57
N LEU A 28 17.77 -8.71 -11.24
CA LEU A 28 18.26 -9.82 -12.06
C LEU A 28 19.00 -9.32 -13.32
N VAL A 29 18.50 -8.26 -13.96
CA VAL A 29 19.18 -7.65 -15.11
C VAL A 29 20.57 -7.14 -14.71
N GLU A 30 20.66 -6.40 -13.61
CA GLU A 30 21.93 -5.90 -13.05
C GLU A 30 22.90 -7.05 -12.73
N TYR A 31 22.40 -8.13 -12.13
CA TYR A 31 23.21 -9.31 -11.81
C TYR A 31 23.79 -9.99 -13.05
N TYR A 32 22.95 -10.24 -14.07
CA TYR A 32 23.38 -10.98 -15.25
C TYR A 32 24.22 -10.14 -16.20
N GLN A 33 23.90 -8.87 -16.40
CA GLN A 33 24.57 -7.98 -17.35
C GLN A 33 25.78 -7.27 -16.73
N ASP A 34 25.61 -6.67 -15.55
CA ASP A 34 26.62 -5.82 -14.92
C ASP A 34 27.47 -6.56 -13.87
N LYS A 35 27.13 -7.83 -13.59
CA LYS A 35 27.81 -8.69 -12.60
C LYS A 35 27.81 -8.09 -11.20
N SER A 36 26.76 -7.35 -10.86
CA SER A 36 26.55 -6.71 -9.57
C SER A 36 25.38 -7.33 -8.81
N GLU A 37 25.58 -7.63 -7.53
CA GLU A 37 24.54 -8.15 -6.63
C GLU A 37 23.71 -7.04 -5.97
N ALA A 38 24.13 -5.78 -6.10
CA ALA A 38 23.55 -4.66 -5.36
C ALA A 38 22.04 -4.45 -5.60
N GLY A 39 21.55 -4.77 -6.81
CA GLY A 39 20.11 -4.75 -7.11
C GLY A 39 19.32 -5.86 -6.41
N ILE A 40 19.89 -7.05 -6.30
CA ILE A 40 19.28 -8.20 -5.59
C ILE A 40 19.30 -7.96 -4.09
N ASP A 41 20.40 -7.47 -3.53
CA ASP A 41 20.53 -7.20 -2.10
C ASP A 41 19.52 -6.16 -1.60
N ARG A 42 19.21 -5.16 -2.43
CA ARG A 42 18.24 -4.10 -2.11
C ARG A 42 16.79 -4.47 -2.43
N TYR A 43 16.54 -5.57 -3.14
CA TYR A 43 15.19 -5.95 -3.58
C TYR A 43 14.20 -5.97 -2.42
N SER A 44 14.53 -6.70 -1.35
CA SER A 44 13.63 -6.86 -0.21
C SER A 44 13.33 -5.53 0.47
N GLU A 45 14.32 -4.66 0.62
CA GLU A 45 14.14 -3.33 1.21
C GLU A 45 13.14 -2.49 0.39
N LEU A 46 13.33 -2.44 -0.93
CA LEU A 46 12.49 -1.66 -1.85
C LEU A 46 11.06 -2.21 -1.91
N ALA A 47 10.91 -3.54 -2.02
CA ALA A 47 9.63 -4.21 -2.04
C ALA A 47 8.87 -3.96 -0.72
N LEU A 48 9.51 -4.19 0.43
CA LEU A 48 8.88 -4.02 1.74
C LEU A 48 8.41 -2.59 2.00
N LYS A 49 9.18 -1.56 1.60
CA LYS A 49 8.75 -0.16 1.71
C LYS A 49 7.40 0.08 1.02
N ARG A 50 7.17 -0.54 -0.14
CA ARG A 50 5.91 -0.38 -0.88
C ARG A 50 4.79 -1.26 -0.32
N ILE A 51 5.11 -2.50 0.05
CA ILE A 51 4.17 -3.43 0.68
C ILE A 51 3.57 -2.78 1.93
N TRP A 52 4.39 -2.27 2.85
CA TRP A 52 3.91 -1.67 4.09
C TRP A 52 3.00 -0.44 3.88
N ARG A 53 3.22 0.36 2.83
CA ARG A 53 2.34 1.48 2.50
C ARG A 53 0.98 1.02 2.03
N ALA A 54 0.95 0.00 1.17
CA ALA A 54 -0.29 -0.58 0.68
C ALA A 54 -1.04 -1.34 1.78
N GLU A 55 -0.33 -2.05 2.65
CA GLU A 55 -0.91 -2.69 3.84
C GLU A 55 -1.54 -1.66 4.77
N ARG A 56 -0.80 -0.59 5.11
CA ARG A 56 -1.32 0.50 5.95
C ARG A 56 -2.59 1.10 5.37
N PHE A 57 -2.63 1.38 4.06
CA PHE A 57 -3.84 1.91 3.41
C PHE A 57 -4.97 0.89 3.40
N SER A 58 -4.70 -0.36 3.06
CA SER A 58 -5.73 -1.42 2.98
C SER A 58 -6.35 -1.70 4.35
N TRP A 59 -5.53 -1.74 5.40
CA TRP A 59 -5.99 -1.87 6.78
C TRP A 59 -6.86 -0.67 7.19
N TRP A 60 -6.35 0.55 7.00
CA TRP A 60 -7.10 1.77 7.35
C TRP A 60 -8.43 1.86 6.61
N PHE A 61 -8.43 1.59 5.30
CA PHE A 61 -9.65 1.64 4.48
C PHE A 61 -10.66 0.55 4.87
N THR A 62 -10.18 -0.63 5.27
CA THR A 62 -11.04 -1.69 5.80
C THR A 62 -11.71 -1.26 7.10
N THR A 63 -10.95 -0.67 8.02
CA THR A 63 -11.47 -0.11 9.28
C THR A 63 -12.47 1.02 9.06
N LEU A 64 -12.26 1.84 8.04
CA LEU A 64 -13.16 2.94 7.68
C LEU A 64 -14.48 2.46 7.06
N MET A 65 -14.45 1.37 6.28
CA MET A 65 -15.59 0.92 5.47
C MET A 65 -16.42 -0.22 6.09
N HIS A 66 -15.95 -0.84 7.19
CA HIS A 66 -16.67 -1.93 7.86
C HIS A 66 -17.09 -1.57 9.28
N ARG A 67 -18.17 -2.20 9.75
CA ARG A 67 -18.58 -2.15 11.15
C ARG A 67 -17.95 -3.30 11.93
N PHE A 68 -17.26 -2.97 13.00
CA PHE A 68 -16.64 -3.91 13.92
C PHE A 68 -17.41 -3.87 15.25
N PRO A 69 -18.07 -4.96 15.68
CA PRO A 69 -18.86 -5.00 16.91
C PRO A 69 -18.10 -4.55 18.16
N GLU A 70 -16.79 -4.80 18.20
CA GLU A 70 -15.87 -4.47 19.29
C GLU A 70 -15.60 -2.97 19.47
N ASN A 71 -15.92 -2.12 18.48
CA ASN A 71 -15.61 -0.69 18.51
C ASN A 71 -16.63 0.16 19.29
N GLY A 72 -17.81 -0.39 19.59
CA GLY A 72 -18.87 0.29 20.33
C GLY A 72 -19.36 1.60 19.70
N GLU A 73 -20.14 2.38 20.45
CA GLU A 73 -20.73 3.64 19.94
C GLU A 73 -19.69 4.72 19.66
N ILE A 74 -18.62 4.79 20.46
CA ILE A 74 -17.56 5.79 20.28
C ILE A 74 -16.82 5.54 18.96
N GLY A 75 -16.47 4.28 18.66
CA GLY A 75 -15.79 3.94 17.42
C GLY A 75 -16.63 4.25 16.18
N GLN A 76 -17.95 4.06 16.24
CA GLN A 76 -18.84 4.47 15.15
C GLN A 76 -18.81 5.99 14.91
N LYS A 77 -18.88 6.80 15.97
CA LYS A 77 -18.81 8.27 15.83
C LYS A 77 -17.47 8.74 15.27
N LEU A 78 -16.37 8.10 15.65
CA LEU A 78 -15.05 8.38 15.08
C LEU A 78 -14.97 8.01 13.60
N GLN A 79 -15.53 6.86 13.21
CA GLN A 79 -15.62 6.45 11.80
C GLN A 79 -16.43 7.44 10.96
N GLU A 80 -17.59 7.89 11.48
CA GLU A 80 -18.43 8.89 10.81
C GLU A 80 -17.72 10.24 10.66
N ALA A 81 -17.02 10.70 11.70
CA ALA A 81 -16.23 11.93 11.66
C ALA A 81 -15.06 11.86 10.65
N GLU A 82 -14.38 10.71 10.56
CA GLU A 82 -13.30 10.49 9.59
C GLU A 82 -13.84 10.52 8.16
N LEU A 83 -14.98 9.86 7.89
CA LEU A 83 -15.64 9.90 6.59
C LEU A 83 -16.05 11.32 6.20
N ASP A 84 -16.65 12.07 7.14
CA ASP A 84 -17.07 13.45 6.91
C ASP A 84 -15.87 14.35 6.58
N TYR A 85 -14.76 14.20 7.30
CA TYR A 85 -13.52 14.92 7.03
C TYR A 85 -12.98 14.61 5.63
N ILE A 86 -12.92 13.33 5.23
CA ILE A 86 -12.40 12.93 3.91
C ILE A 86 -13.22 13.54 2.78
N ILE A 87 -14.56 13.51 2.91
CA ILE A 87 -15.49 13.97 1.87
C ILE A 87 -15.40 15.49 1.69
N HIS A 88 -15.21 16.24 2.79
CA HIS A 88 -15.25 17.70 2.77
C HIS A 88 -13.87 18.37 2.76
N SER A 89 -12.77 17.62 2.93
CA SER A 89 -11.39 18.12 2.86
C SER A 89 -10.72 17.70 1.57
N GLU A 90 -10.27 18.66 0.76
CA GLU A 90 -9.48 18.36 -0.46
C GLU A 90 -8.20 17.58 -0.11
N ALA A 91 -7.53 17.93 0.99
CA ALA A 91 -6.34 17.23 1.44
C ALA A 91 -6.66 15.77 1.87
N GLY A 92 -7.77 15.58 2.58
CA GLY A 92 -8.28 14.25 2.96
C GLY A 92 -8.57 13.40 1.73
N SER A 93 -9.41 13.92 0.83
CA SER A 93 -9.76 13.28 -0.45
C SER A 93 -8.53 12.94 -1.30
N ARG A 94 -7.55 13.85 -1.42
CA ARG A 94 -6.31 13.62 -2.16
C ARG A 94 -5.50 12.47 -1.57
N SER A 95 -5.38 12.41 -0.24
CA SER A 95 -4.64 11.33 0.43
C SER A 95 -5.28 9.95 0.18
N VAL A 96 -6.61 9.87 0.12
CA VAL A 96 -7.30 8.64 -0.27
C VAL A 96 -7.04 8.32 -1.74
N ALA A 97 -7.20 9.31 -2.63
CA ALA A 97 -7.07 9.10 -4.07
C ALA A 97 -5.67 8.59 -4.45
N GLU A 98 -4.59 9.21 -3.98
CA GLU A 98 -3.21 8.81 -4.29
C GLU A 98 -2.91 7.38 -3.81
N ASN A 99 -3.43 7.01 -2.64
CA ASN A 99 -3.26 5.67 -2.12
C ASN A 99 -4.15 4.68 -2.88
N TYR A 100 -5.35 5.07 -3.34
CA TYR A 100 -6.28 4.22 -4.07
C TYR A 100 -5.83 3.93 -5.51
N VAL A 101 -5.28 4.90 -6.24
CA VAL A 101 -4.69 4.68 -7.58
C VAL A 101 -3.31 4.02 -7.50
N GLY A 102 -2.63 4.17 -6.36
CA GLY A 102 -1.30 3.61 -6.12
C GLY A 102 -0.20 4.67 -6.22
N LEU A 103 0.71 4.63 -5.25
CA LEU A 103 1.82 5.58 -5.17
C LEU A 103 2.89 5.31 -6.25
N PRO A 104 3.63 6.35 -6.68
CA PRO A 104 4.80 6.21 -7.54
C PRO A 104 5.83 5.21 -7.00
N LEU A 105 6.62 4.61 -7.88
CA LEU A 105 7.63 3.60 -7.52
C LEU A 105 8.82 4.18 -6.76
N ASP A 106 9.09 5.47 -6.94
CA ASP A 106 10.13 6.30 -6.34
C ASP A 106 9.61 7.16 -5.18
N PHE A 107 8.37 6.90 -4.71
CA PHE A 107 7.82 7.69 -3.62
C PHE A 107 8.67 7.52 -2.36
N GLY A 108 9.30 8.59 -1.87
CA GLY A 108 10.15 8.57 -0.67
C GLY A 108 11.38 7.67 -0.76
N SER A 109 11.93 7.45 -1.97
CA SER A 109 13.26 6.88 -2.21
C SER A 109 14.36 7.93 -2.13
#